data_AF-A0A954YTS2-F1
#
_entry.id   AF-A0A954YTS2-F1
#
_cell.length_a   1.000
_cell.length_b   1.000
_cell.length_c   1.000
_cell.angle_alpha   90.00
_cell.angle_beta   90.00
_cell.angle_gamma   90.00
#
_symmetry.space_group_name_H-M   'P 1'
#
loop_
_entity.id
_entity.type
_entity.pdbx_description
1 polymer ?
#
loop_
_entity_poly.entity_id
_entity_poly.type
_entity_poly.pdbx_seq_one_letter_code
_entity_poly.pdbx_strand_id
1 'polypeptide(L)'
;MRVRRLSELKRTQAQMLVDMRAGQAVGALTADVDEPVAGSGLALGRVEAVVASDEALGAHLVVAKLKASGTPATFVDDAVASRVYYPAPGKVVGDYAVDHFVLCYLIDGVRIALLLS
;
A
#
# COMPACT_ATOMS: atom_id res chain seq x y z
N MET A 1 -1.30 29.28 -24.80
CA MET A 1 -1.91 29.09 -23.46
C MET A 1 -1.75 27.65 -22.95
N ARG A 2 -0.53 27.14 -22.71
CA ARG A 2 -0.30 25.76 -22.17
C ARG A 2 0.16 25.72 -20.70
N VAL A 3 0.52 26.86 -20.13
CA VAL A 3 1.09 26.97 -18.77
C VAL A 3 0.02 26.85 -17.66
N ARG A 4 -1.24 27.23 -17.92
CA ARG A 4 -2.32 27.18 -16.92
C ARG A 4 -2.62 25.78 -16.38
N ARG A 5 -2.56 24.74 -17.22
CA ARG A 5 -2.80 23.34 -16.80
C ARG A 5 -1.73 22.80 -15.84
N LEU A 6 -0.48 23.23 -16.02
CA LEU A 6 0.64 22.75 -15.21
C LEU A 6 0.62 23.35 -13.81
N SER A 7 0.19 24.60 -13.69
CA SER A 7 -0.02 25.28 -12.42
C SER A 7 -1.19 24.70 -11.63
N GLU A 8 -2.28 24.32 -12.32
CA GLU A 8 -3.43 23.64 -11.72
C GLU A 8 -3.04 22.25 -11.22
N LEU A 9 -2.31 21.47 -12.03
CA LEU A 9 -1.84 20.14 -11.64
C LEU A 9 -0.94 20.17 -10.39
N LYS A 10 -0.02 21.14 -10.33
CA LYS A 10 0.84 21.34 -9.16
C LYS A 10 0.06 21.77 -7.92
N ARG A 11 -0.99 22.58 -8.09
CA ARG A 11 -1.87 22.99 -6.99
C ARG A 11 -2.68 21.80 -6.47
N THR A 12 -3.17 20.92 -7.33
CA THR A 12 -3.87 19.69 -6.92
C THR A 12 -2.95 18.73 -6.18
N GLN A 13 -1.71 18.55 -6.64
CA GLN A 13 -0.73 17.73 -5.92
C GLN A 13 -0.36 18.31 -4.54
N ALA A 14 -0.19 19.62 -4.45
CA ALA A 14 0.09 20.27 -3.17
C ALA A 14 -1.09 20.13 -2.19
N GLN A 15 -2.33 20.19 -2.68
CA GLN A 15 -3.52 19.99 -1.85
C GLN A 15 -3.62 18.54 -1.35
N MET A 16 -3.36 17.54 -2.20
CA MET A 16 -3.33 16.13 -1.79
C MET A 16 -2.27 15.86 -0.71
N LEU A 17 -1.08 16.47 -0.82
CA LEU A 17 -0.03 16.35 0.20
C LEU A 17 -0.42 17.02 1.53
N VAL A 18 -1.19 18.10 1.50
CA VAL A 18 -1.71 18.76 2.70
C VAL A 18 -2.80 17.92 3.34
N ASP A 19 -3.70 17.33 2.56
CA ASP A 19 -4.78 16.48 3.08
C ASP A 19 -4.22 15.18 3.69
N MET A 20 -3.17 14.60 3.09
CA MET A 20 -2.43 13.47 3.67
C MET A 20 -1.71 13.84 4.97
N ARG A 21 -1.18 15.06 5.07
CA ARG A 21 -0.48 15.55 6.27
C ARG A 21 -1.44 15.95 7.39
N ALA A 22 -2.65 16.40 7.04
CA ALA A 22 -3.74 16.67 7.97
C ALA A 22 -4.36 15.38 8.53
N GLY A 23 -4.14 14.24 7.89
CA GLY A 23 -4.55 12.90 8.33
C GLY A 23 -3.68 12.25 9.42
N GLN A 24 -3.05 13.04 10.30
CA GLN A 24 -2.47 12.49 11.52
C GLN A 24 -3.58 12.09 12.51
N ALA A 25 -3.96 10.82 12.48
CA ALA A 25 -4.27 10.07 13.69
C ALA A 25 -3.87 8.61 13.47
N VAL A 26 -2.67 8.28 13.92
CA VAL A 26 -2.34 6.93 14.38
C VAL A 26 -3.30 6.65 15.54
N GLY A 27 -4.46 6.09 15.21
CA GLY A 27 -5.50 5.72 16.16
C GLY A 27 -5.87 4.27 15.91
N ALA A 28 -5.59 3.44 16.91
CA ALA A 28 -5.96 2.03 17.02
C ALA A 28 -7.11 1.59 16.08
N LEU A 29 -6.76 0.81 15.05
CA LEU A 29 -7.74 0.03 14.28
C LEU A 29 -7.52 -1.45 14.59
N THR A 30 -7.93 -1.84 15.80
CA THR A 30 -8.53 -3.15 16.01
C THR A 30 -9.91 -3.09 15.37
N ALA A 31 -10.03 -3.55 14.13
CA ALA A 31 -11.32 -3.85 13.52
C ALA A 31 -11.12 -4.99 12.52
N ASP A 32 -11.94 -6.01 12.69
CA ASP A 32 -12.05 -7.21 11.87
C ASP A 32 -11.66 -7.00 10.40
N VAL A 33 -10.62 -7.72 9.97
CA VAL A 33 -10.20 -7.77 8.57
C VAL A 33 -11.06 -8.81 7.87
N ASP A 34 -12.31 -8.44 7.61
CA ASP A 34 -13.09 -9.03 6.52
C ASP A 34 -12.79 -8.29 5.21
N GLU A 35 -12.83 -9.02 4.10
CA GLU A 35 -12.36 -8.57 2.79
C GLU A 35 -12.90 -7.19 2.37
N PRO A 36 -12.07 -6.31 1.76
CA PRO A 36 -12.62 -5.14 1.10
C PRO A 36 -13.42 -5.54 -0.14
N VAL A 37 -14.74 -5.50 0.03
CA VAL A 37 -15.66 -5.03 -1.01
C VAL A 37 -15.17 -3.66 -1.47
N ALA A 38 -15.30 -3.38 -2.77
CA ALA A 38 -14.83 -2.19 -3.45
C ALA A 38 -14.99 -0.89 -2.62
N GLY A 39 -13.91 -0.44 -1.98
CA GLY A 39 -13.88 0.77 -1.16
C GLY A 39 -13.01 0.62 0.09
N SER A 40 -11.73 0.97 0.00
CA SER A 40 -10.85 1.29 1.14
C SER A 40 -10.74 0.25 2.29
N GLY A 41 -10.44 -1.02 1.99
CA GLY A 41 -9.98 -1.93 3.05
C GLY A 41 -8.47 -1.91 3.20
N LEU A 42 -8.02 -1.50 4.38
CA LEU A 42 -6.66 -1.65 4.86
C LEU A 42 -6.41 -3.14 5.16
N ALA A 43 -5.44 -3.76 4.50
CA ALA A 43 -5.04 -5.14 4.80
C ALA A 43 -3.58 -5.18 5.25
N LEU A 44 -3.23 -6.10 6.14
CA LEU A 44 -1.84 -6.36 6.49
C LEU A 44 -1.26 -7.37 5.49
N GLY A 45 -0.01 -7.18 5.09
CA GLY A 45 0.71 -8.10 4.22
C GLY A 45 2.17 -8.24 4.59
N ARG A 46 2.83 -9.23 3.99
CA ARG A 46 4.26 -9.50 4.11
C ARG A 46 4.88 -9.53 2.72
N VAL A 47 6.00 -8.84 2.54
CA VAL A 47 6.73 -8.83 1.28
C VAL A 47 7.37 -10.20 1.06
N GLU A 48 6.96 -10.89 0.00
CA GLU A 48 7.55 -12.17 -0.43
C GLU A 48 8.69 -11.95 -1.41
N ALA A 49 8.58 -10.94 -2.27
CA ALA A 49 9.60 -10.62 -3.25
C ALA A 49 9.70 -9.13 -3.53
N VAL A 50 10.93 -8.68 -3.79
CA VAL A 50 11.25 -7.33 -4.25
C VAL A 50 11.76 -7.44 -5.68
N VAL A 51 11.00 -6.93 -6.64
CA VAL A 51 11.33 -7.02 -8.07
C VAL A 51 11.84 -5.65 -8.53
N ALA A 52 13.15 -5.58 -8.77
CA ALA A 52 13.80 -4.33 -9.17
C ALA A 52 13.48 -3.91 -10.62
N SER A 53 13.14 -4.86 -11.49
CA SER A 53 12.79 -4.61 -12.88
C SER A 53 11.97 -5.76 -13.44
N ASP A 54 10.86 -5.44 -14.09
CA ASP A 54 9.98 -6.35 -14.81
C ASP A 54 9.55 -5.65 -16.11
N GLU A 55 9.58 -6.35 -17.24
CA GLU A 55 9.32 -5.73 -18.55
C GLU A 55 7.85 -5.29 -18.73
N ALA A 56 6.91 -5.96 -18.06
CA ALA A 56 5.48 -5.68 -18.19
C ALA A 56 4.97 -4.72 -17.12
N LEU A 57 5.51 -4.82 -15.90
CA LEU A 57 5.00 -4.12 -14.71
C LEU A 57 5.99 -3.11 -14.12
N GLY A 58 7.26 -3.15 -14.53
CA GLY A 58 8.32 -2.35 -13.92
C GLY A 58 8.69 -2.81 -12.51
N ALA A 59 9.35 -1.94 -11.75
CA ALA A 59 9.76 -2.23 -10.38
C ALA A 59 8.53 -2.35 -9.45
N HIS A 60 8.42 -3.47 -8.75
CA HIS A 60 7.27 -3.76 -7.88
C HIS A 60 7.62 -4.72 -6.73
N LEU A 61 6.64 -4.96 -5.86
CA LEU A 61 6.71 -5.88 -4.73
C LEU A 61 5.67 -6.97 -4.92
N VAL A 62 6.00 -8.20 -4.53
CA VAL A 62 5.01 -9.28 -4.36
C VAL A 62 4.72 -9.36 -2.87
N VAL A 63 3.46 -9.21 -2.50
CA VAL A 63 3.03 -9.18 -1.10
C VAL A 63 1.96 -10.24 -0.87
N ALA A 64 2.22 -11.15 0.07
CA ALA A 64 1.21 -12.05 0.61
C ALA A 64 0.34 -11.28 1.62
N LYS A 65 -0.97 -11.34 1.46
CA LYS A 65 -1.86 -10.81 2.51
C LYS A 65 -1.82 -11.73 3.71
N LEU A 66 -1.91 -11.14 4.90
CA LEU A 66 -2.02 -11.88 6.14
C LEU A 66 -3.49 -11.98 6.53
N LYS A 67 -3.89 -13.17 6.97
CA LYS A 67 -5.19 -13.43 7.56
C LYS A 67 -5.03 -13.59 9.06
N ALA A 68 -5.90 -12.93 9.83
CA ALA A 68 -5.99 -13.18 11.26
C ALA A 68 -6.68 -14.53 11.50
N SER A 69 -6.12 -15.35 12.38
CA SER A 69 -6.67 -16.64 12.76
C SER A 69 -6.54 -16.88 14.27
N GLY A 70 -7.56 -17.50 14.86
CA GLY A 70 -7.57 -17.90 16.27
C GLY A 70 -7.81 -16.77 17.28
N THR A 71 -7.79 -17.16 18.57
CA THR A 71 -7.92 -16.27 19.73
C THR A 71 -6.91 -16.69 20.81
N PRO A 72 -5.86 -15.90 21.12
CA PRO A 72 -5.52 -14.59 20.55
C PRO A 72 -5.16 -14.66 19.05
N ALA A 73 -5.34 -13.54 18.35
CA ALA A 73 -5.14 -13.48 16.91
C ALA A 73 -3.68 -13.76 16.52
N THR A 74 -3.50 -14.75 15.65
CA THR A 74 -2.24 -15.05 14.98
C THR A 74 -2.37 -14.72 13.50
N PHE A 75 -1.35 -14.07 12.94
CA PHE A 75 -1.33 -13.71 11.52
C PHE A 75 -0.62 -14.81 10.74
N VAL A 76 -1.32 -15.38 9.78
CA VAL A 76 -0.79 -16.40 8.87
C VAL A 76 -0.87 -15.88 7.44
N ASP A 77 0.07 -16.28 6.59
CA ASP A 77 0.02 -15.94 5.18
C ASP A 77 -1.22 -16.57 4.53
N ASP A 78 -1.99 -15.75 3.82
CA ASP A 78 -3.03 -16.23 2.93
C ASP A 78 -2.37 -16.58 1.59
N ALA A 79 -2.01 -17.86 1.43
CA ALA A 79 -1.27 -18.40 0.29
C ALA A 79 -1.96 -18.18 -1.07
N VAL A 80 -3.25 -17.82 -1.09
CA VAL A 80 -4.02 -17.53 -2.31
C VAL A 80 -3.99 -16.03 -2.66
N ALA A 81 -3.45 -15.19 -1.77
CA ALA A 81 -3.61 -13.74 -1.84
C ALA A 81 -2.33 -12.97 -2.18
N SER A 82 -1.25 -13.62 -2.60
CA SER A 82 -0.05 -12.94 -3.10
C SER A 82 -0.39 -12.09 -4.33
N ARG A 83 -0.12 -10.80 -4.26
CA ARG A 83 -0.42 -9.85 -5.34
C ARG A 83 0.71 -8.87 -5.55
N VAL A 84 0.72 -8.26 -6.72
CA VAL A 84 1.64 -7.17 -7.07
C VAL A 84 1.21 -5.88 -6.37
N TYR A 85 2.16 -5.25 -5.69
CA TYR A 85 2.04 -3.95 -5.04
C TYR A 85 3.19 -3.05 -5.48
N TYR A 86 2.93 -1.73 -5.50
CA TYR A 86 3.95 -0.73 -5.74
C TYR A 86 4.37 -0.05 -4.43
N PRO A 87 5.62 0.41 -4.32
CA PRO A 87 6.07 1.21 -3.20
C PRO A 87 5.15 2.39 -2.92
N ALA A 88 4.94 2.72 -1.64
CA ALA A 88 4.29 3.96 -1.25
C ALA A 88 4.99 5.19 -1.88
N PRO A 89 4.25 6.30 -2.13
CA PRO A 89 4.83 7.53 -2.64
C PRO A 89 6.04 7.99 -1.82
N GLY A 90 7.13 8.35 -2.50
CA GLY A 90 8.38 8.75 -1.86
C GLY A 90 9.26 7.58 -1.39
N LYS A 91 8.87 6.34 -1.67
CA LYS A 91 9.68 5.13 -1.49
C LYS A 91 10.03 4.48 -2.82
N VAL A 92 11.14 3.77 -2.84
CA VAL A 92 11.56 2.89 -3.94
C VAL A 92 11.51 1.44 -3.50
N VAL A 93 11.50 0.49 -4.44
CA VAL A 93 11.48 -0.95 -4.10
C VAL A 93 12.68 -1.36 -3.23
N GLY A 94 13.82 -0.68 -3.35
CA GLY A 94 15.00 -0.90 -2.51
C GLY A 94 14.84 -0.49 -1.04
N ASP A 95 13.78 0.24 -0.70
CA ASP A 95 13.43 0.54 0.70
C ASP A 95 12.72 -0.64 1.39
N TYR A 96 12.37 -1.69 0.63
CA TYR A 96 11.67 -2.88 1.12
C TYR A 96 12.63 -4.07 1.07
N ALA A 97 12.45 -4.99 2.01
CA ALA A 97 13.10 -6.29 2.01
C ALA A 97 12.04 -7.39 2.09
N VAL A 98 12.43 -8.61 1.71
CA VAL A 98 11.62 -9.81 1.99
C VAL A 98 11.36 -9.88 3.50
N ASP A 99 10.18 -10.38 3.87
CA ASP A 99 9.66 -10.45 5.24
C ASP A 99 9.33 -9.11 5.90
N HIS A 100 9.47 -7.98 5.20
CA HIS A 100 8.91 -6.72 5.70
C HIS A 100 7.38 -6.79 5.76
N PHE A 101 6.83 -6.34 6.89
CA PHE A 101 5.39 -6.15 7.04
C PHE A 101 4.98 -4.82 6.40
N VAL A 102 3.86 -4.86 5.66
CA VAL A 102 3.35 -3.71 4.92
C VAL A 102 1.84 -3.59 5.10
N LEU A 103 1.35 -2.36 5.09
CA LEU A 103 -0.06 -2.08 4.91
C LEU A 103 -0.38 -2.01 3.42
N CYS A 104 -1.36 -2.81 3.02
CA CYS A 104 -1.82 -2.96 1.65
C CYS A 104 -3.02 -2.05 1.40
N TYR A 105 -2.89 -1.16 0.42
CA TYR A 105 -3.93 -0.25 -0.04
C TYR A 105 -4.31 -0.51 -1.49
N LEU A 106 -5.54 -0.16 -1.84
CA LEU A 106 -6.02 -0.05 -3.22
C LEU A 106 -6.51 1.38 -3.43
N ILE A 107 -5.81 2.14 -4.28
CA ILE A 107 -6.14 3.53 -4.61
C ILE A 107 -6.30 3.62 -6.12
N ASP A 108 -7.49 3.98 -6.59
CA ASP A 108 -7.81 4.11 -8.02
C ASP A 108 -7.41 2.89 -8.87
N GLY A 109 -7.54 1.68 -8.31
CA GLY A 109 -7.18 0.42 -8.97
C GLY A 109 -5.69 0.04 -8.85
N VAL A 110 -4.85 0.91 -8.29
CA VAL A 110 -3.43 0.66 -8.05
C VAL A 110 -3.23 0.13 -6.63
N ARG A 111 -2.47 -0.97 -6.52
CA ARG A 111 -2.11 -1.58 -5.24
C ARG A 111 -0.84 -0.95 -4.70
N ILE A 112 -0.90 -0.41 -3.49
CA ILE A 112 0.22 0.30 -2.85
C ILE A 112 0.57 -0.39 -1.53
N ALA A 113 1.86 -0.65 -1.32
CA ALA A 113 2.39 -1.17 -0.07
C ALA A 113 3.04 -0.04 0.72
N LEU A 114 2.59 0.17 1.95
CA LEU A 114 3.17 1.10 2.90
C LEU A 114 4.00 0.32 3.92
N LEU A 115 5.30 0.57 3.97
CA LEU A 115 6.19 -0.08 4.92
C LEU A 115 5.80 0.26 6.37
N LEU A 116 5.63 -0.77 7.19
CA LEU A 116 5.51 -0.64 8.63
C LEU A 116 6.92 -0.67 9.23
N SER A 117 7.41 0.49 9.63
CA SER A 117 8.70 0.68 10.31
C SER A 117 8.62 0.39 11.80
#